data_AF-Q3AVI7-F1
#
_entry.id   AF-Q3AVI7-F1
#
_cell.length_a   1.000
_cell.length_b   1.000
_cell.length_c   1.000
_cell.angle_alpha   90.00
_cell.angle_beta   90.00
_cell.angle_gamma   90.00
#
_symmetry.space_group_name_H-M   'P 1'
#
loop_
_entity.id
_entity.type
_entity.pdbx_description
1 polymer ?
#
loop_
_entity_poly.entity_id
_entity_poly.type
_entity_poly.pdbx_seq_one_letter_code
_entity_poly.pdbx_strand_id
1 'polypeptide(L)'
;MAEEPQADPRFQKAVELFNDGEWYDAHDVFEELWHETADPHRRSLQGVLQVAVAQLHLQRDNRRGATILFGEALGRLKRPGTPDLGLDIKSLCTSVEQRLRSLQCDEDPELCTVPVLRVVD
;
A
#
# COMPACT_ATOMS: atom_id res chain seq x y z
N MET A 1 14.33 15.79 -15.57
CA MET A 1 13.63 14.51 -15.39
C MET A 1 13.19 14.48 -13.94
N ALA A 2 11.92 14.20 -13.65
CA ALA A 2 11.54 13.97 -12.25
C ALA A 2 12.34 12.76 -11.75
N GLU A 3 12.99 12.88 -10.59
CA GLU A 3 13.65 11.73 -9.97
C GLU A 3 12.62 10.64 -9.68
N GLU A 4 13.05 9.39 -9.83
CA GLU A 4 12.19 8.25 -9.51
C GLU A 4 11.94 8.22 -7.99
N PRO A 5 10.71 7.96 -7.51
CA PRO A 5 10.41 8.03 -6.08
C PRO A 5 11.32 7.16 -5.21
N GLN A 6 11.74 5.99 -5.70
CA GLN A 6 12.65 5.09 -4.99
C GLN A 6 14.05 5.67 -4.73
N ALA A 7 14.46 6.75 -5.42
CA ALA A 7 15.72 7.44 -5.16
C ALA A 7 15.63 8.46 -4.01
N ASP A 8 14.42 8.85 -3.61
CA ASP A 8 14.21 9.77 -2.49
C ASP A 8 14.40 9.00 -1.16
N PRO A 9 15.23 9.49 -0.22
CA PRO A 9 15.43 8.82 1.07
C PRO A 9 14.13 8.67 1.89
N ARG A 10 13.11 9.52 1.68
CA ARG A 10 11.78 9.38 2.30
C ARG A 10 11.10 8.09 1.89
N PHE A 11 11.34 7.57 0.70
CA PHE A 11 10.72 6.33 0.22
C PHE A 11 11.13 5.14 1.08
N GLN A 12 12.43 4.99 1.34
CA GLN A 12 12.94 3.94 2.22
C GLN A 12 12.39 4.08 3.65
N LYS A 13 12.31 5.32 4.15
CA LYS A 13 11.72 5.57 5.47
C LYS A 13 10.23 5.18 5.53
N ALA A 14 9.46 5.48 4.48
CA ALA A 14 8.05 5.09 4.39
C ALA A 14 7.87 3.57 4.33
N VAL A 15 8.76 2.86 3.62
CA VAL A 15 8.79 1.39 3.57
C VAL A 15 9.05 0.78 4.96
N GLU A 16 9.99 1.32 5.71
CA GLU A 16 10.28 0.89 7.09
C GLU A 16 9.07 1.09 8.00
N LEU A 17 8.49 2.31 8.01
CA LEU A 17 7.30 2.62 8.80
C LEU A 17 6.12 1.69 8.45
N PHE A 18 5.92 1.42 7.16
CA PHE A 18 4.87 0.50 6.70
C PHE A 18 5.10 -0.91 7.25
N ASN A 19 6.33 -1.42 7.16
CA ASN A 19 6.66 -2.76 7.61
C ASN A 19 6.66 -2.91 9.14
N ASP A 20 6.87 -1.82 9.87
CA ASP A 20 6.75 -1.77 11.34
C ASP A 20 5.29 -1.63 11.81
N GLY A 21 4.33 -1.46 10.89
CA GLY A 21 2.92 -1.29 11.21
C GLY A 21 2.55 0.12 11.69
N GLU A 22 3.44 1.09 11.52
CA GLU A 22 3.21 2.51 11.78
C GLU A 22 2.42 3.14 10.61
N TRP A 23 1.19 2.65 10.41
CA TRP A 23 0.42 2.91 9.19
C TRP A 23 0.11 4.39 8.95
N TYR A 24 -0.12 5.15 10.02
CA TYR A 24 -0.37 6.59 9.92
C TYR A 24 0.88 7.33 9.45
N ASP A 25 2.03 7.08 10.07
CA ASP A 25 3.29 7.73 9.69
C ASP A 25 3.75 7.30 8.29
N ALA A 26 3.58 6.02 7.94
CA ALA A 26 3.85 5.53 6.60
C ALA A 26 2.95 6.21 5.55
N HIS A 27 1.65 6.37 5.86
CA HIS A 27 0.71 7.09 5.02
C HIS A 27 1.17 8.52 4.75
N ASP A 28 1.50 9.28 5.80
CA ASP A 28 1.84 10.70 5.67
C ASP A 28 3.08 10.87 4.76
N VAL A 29 4.11 10.04 4.93
CA VAL A 29 5.32 10.11 4.09
C VAL A 29 5.03 9.67 2.64
N PHE A 30 4.24 8.61 2.43
CA PHE A 30 3.84 8.21 1.07
C PHE A 30 2.92 9.25 0.40
N GLU A 31 2.09 9.97 1.16
CA GLU A 31 1.22 11.03 0.65
C GLU A 31 2.03 12.24 0.15
N GLU A 32 3.08 12.65 0.87
CA GLU A 32 4.02 13.68 0.41
C GLU A 32 4.68 13.29 -0.93
N LEU A 33 5.27 12.09 -0.97
CA LEU A 33 5.88 11.56 -2.20
C LEU A 33 4.86 11.48 -3.33
N TRP A 34 3.64 11.02 -3.03
CA TRP A 34 2.55 10.94 -4.01
C TRP A 34 2.21 12.32 -4.55
N HIS A 35 2.09 13.35 -3.71
CA HIS A 35 1.78 14.72 -4.12
C HIS A 35 2.81 15.28 -5.11
N GLU A 36 4.09 15.00 -4.88
CA GLU A 36 5.22 15.49 -5.67
C GLU A 36 5.48 14.64 -6.94
N THR A 37 4.88 13.45 -7.04
CA THR A 37 5.11 12.50 -8.12
C THR A 37 4.08 12.64 -9.25
N ALA A 38 4.56 12.61 -10.50
CA ALA A 38 3.75 12.52 -11.70
C ALA A 38 3.50 11.07 -12.14
N ASP A 39 2.52 10.86 -13.03
CA ASP A 39 2.34 9.56 -13.68
C ASP A 39 3.60 9.14 -14.46
N PRO A 40 3.92 7.83 -14.54
CA PRO A 40 3.11 6.71 -14.08
C PRO A 40 3.34 6.30 -12.61
N HIS A 41 4.44 6.73 -11.97
CA HIS A 41 4.81 6.32 -10.61
C HIS A 41 3.80 6.75 -9.54
N ARG A 42 3.12 7.88 -9.77
CA ARG A 42 2.05 8.38 -8.89
C ARG A 42 1.00 7.32 -8.58
N ARG A 43 0.66 6.48 -9.56
CA ARG A 43 -0.35 5.42 -9.39
C ARG A 43 0.09 4.34 -8.39
N SER A 44 1.36 3.95 -8.45
CA SER A 44 1.94 2.94 -7.56
C SER A 44 1.98 3.44 -6.12
N LEU A 45 2.46 4.67 -5.91
CA LEU A 45 2.41 5.35 -4.61
C LEU A 45 0.99 5.44 -4.07
N GLN A 46 0.02 5.80 -4.93
CA GLN A 46 -1.39 5.83 -4.52
C GLN A 46 -1.90 4.47 -4.07
N GLY A 47 -1.55 3.40 -4.77
CA GLY A 47 -1.92 2.04 -4.37
C GLY A 47 -1.32 1.67 -3.01
N VAL A 48 -0.03 1.92 -2.81
CA VAL A 48 0.67 1.61 -1.55
C VAL A 48 0.11 2.41 -0.36
N LEU A 49 -0.09 3.72 -0.53
CA LEU A 49 -0.65 4.56 0.55
C LEU A 49 -2.07 4.13 0.92
N GLN A 50 -2.88 3.68 -0.06
CA GLN A 50 -4.20 3.13 0.21
C GLN A 50 -4.15 1.83 1.01
N VAL A 51 -3.13 0.98 0.81
CA VAL A 51 -2.92 -0.19 1.67
C VAL A 51 -2.62 0.24 3.11
N ALA A 52 -1.77 1.26 3.32
CA ALA A 52 -1.48 1.78 4.66
C ALA A 52 -2.76 2.32 5.35
N VAL A 53 -3.55 3.14 4.65
CA VAL A 53 -4.81 3.67 5.23
C VAL A 53 -5.84 2.57 5.47
N ALA A 54 -5.90 1.54 4.62
CA ALA A 54 -6.77 0.40 4.86
C ALA A 54 -6.39 -0.36 6.14
N GLN A 55 -5.09 -0.51 6.43
CA GLN A 55 -4.64 -1.09 7.70
C GLN A 55 -4.94 -0.20 8.90
N LEU A 56 -4.73 1.11 8.78
CA LEU A 56 -5.14 2.08 9.81
C LEU A 56 -6.65 2.02 10.09
N HIS A 57 -7.46 1.78 9.05
CA HIS A 57 -8.90 1.56 9.21
C HIS A 57 -9.22 0.28 9.96
N LEU A 58 -8.50 -0.82 9.72
CA LEU A 58 -8.63 -2.04 10.52
C LEU A 58 -8.29 -1.82 12.00
N GLN A 59 -7.20 -1.11 12.31
CA GLN A 59 -6.83 -0.76 13.68
C GLN A 59 -7.89 0.08 14.42
N ARG A 60 -8.73 0.80 13.66
CA ARG A 60 -9.82 1.64 14.19
C ARG A 60 -11.20 0.99 14.06
N ASP A 61 -11.25 -0.31 13.83
CA ASP A 61 -12.48 -1.10 13.65
C ASP A 61 -13.38 -0.61 12.48
N ASN A 62 -12.81 0.13 11.53
CA ASN A 62 -13.48 0.58 10.33
C ASN A 62 -13.34 -0.44 9.19
N ARG A 63 -13.97 -1.61 9.38
CA ARG A 63 -13.96 -2.72 8.40
C ARG A 63 -14.45 -2.28 7.02
N ARG A 64 -15.52 -1.49 6.96
CA ARG A 64 -16.08 -0.98 5.69
C ARG A 64 -15.08 -0.10 4.94
N GLY A 65 -14.41 0.80 5.64
CA GLY A 65 -13.39 1.65 5.04
C GLY A 65 -12.20 0.84 4.52
N ALA A 66 -11.73 -0.13 5.31
CA ALA A 66 -10.64 -1.02 4.91
C ALA A 66 -10.98 -1.79 3.63
N THR A 67 -12.20 -2.36 3.53
CA THR A 67 -12.67 -3.07 2.34
C THR A 67 -12.62 -2.20 1.08
N ILE A 68 -13.09 -0.95 1.17
CA ILE A 68 -13.08 -0.02 0.03
C ILE A 68 -11.64 0.26 -0.42
N LEU A 69 -10.77 0.63 0.53
CA LEU A 69 -9.41 1.04 0.20
C LEU A 69 -8.53 -0.12 -0.27
N PHE A 70 -8.68 -1.33 0.27
CA PHE A 70 -7.99 -2.51 -0.28
C PHE A 70 -8.42 -2.81 -1.72
N GLY A 71 -9.72 -2.75 -2.03
CA GLY A 71 -10.20 -2.96 -3.40
C GLY A 71 -9.66 -1.91 -4.37
N GLU A 72 -9.65 -0.66 -3.95
CA GLU A 72 -9.08 0.46 -4.69
C GLU A 72 -7.57 0.35 -4.91
N ALA A 73 -6.82 -0.05 -3.88
CA ALA A 73 -5.38 -0.28 -3.95
C ALA A 73 -5.05 -1.37 -4.98
N LEU A 74 -5.76 -2.51 -4.92
CA LEU A 74 -5.60 -3.60 -5.89
C LEU A 74 -5.91 -3.16 -7.31
N GLY A 75 -6.97 -2.38 -7.52
CA GLY A 75 -7.32 -1.83 -8.82
C GLY A 75 -6.23 -0.97 -9.44
N ARG A 76 -5.49 -0.22 -8.60
CA ARG A 76 -4.33 0.59 -9.04
C ARG A 76 -3.10 -0.26 -9.27
N LEU A 77 -2.69 -1.07 -8.30
CA LEU A 77 -1.46 -1.85 -8.33
C LEU A 77 -1.45 -2.92 -9.42
N LYS A 78 -2.61 -3.55 -9.70
CA LYS A 78 -2.73 -4.60 -10.73
C LYS A 78 -2.99 -4.05 -12.13
N ARG A 79 -3.16 -2.72 -12.29
CA ARG A 79 -3.44 -2.13 -13.60
C ARG A 79 -2.20 -2.30 -14.51
N PRO A 80 -2.37 -2.77 -15.77
CA PRO A 80 -1.24 -2.89 -16.69
C PRO A 80 -0.45 -1.58 -16.85
N GLY A 81 0.88 -1.70 -16.86
CA GLY A 81 1.80 -0.56 -16.98
C GLY A 81 1.97 0.27 -15.71
N THR A 82 1.50 -0.21 -14.55
CA THR A 82 1.78 0.40 -13.25
C THR A 82 3.20 0.01 -12.81
N PRO A 83 4.11 0.97 -12.56
CA PRO A 83 5.47 0.67 -12.09
C PRO A 83 5.47 -0.06 -10.75
N ASP A 84 6.46 -0.90 -10.49
CA ASP A 84 6.59 -1.61 -9.22
C ASP A 84 7.34 -0.83 -8.13
N LEU A 85 8.03 0.26 -8.50
CA LEU A 85 8.90 1.05 -7.62
C LEU A 85 10.02 0.22 -6.99
N GLY A 86 10.47 -0.87 -7.65
CA GLY A 86 11.43 -1.80 -7.07
C GLY A 86 10.85 -2.61 -5.89
N LEU A 87 9.52 -2.72 -5.79
CA LEU A 87 8.84 -3.49 -4.75
C LEU A 87 8.24 -4.79 -5.33
N ASP A 88 8.15 -5.83 -4.50
CA ASP A 88 7.38 -7.04 -4.82
C ASP A 88 5.86 -6.76 -4.70
N ILE A 89 5.33 -6.04 -5.69
CA ILE A 89 3.92 -5.69 -5.78
C ILE A 89 3.03 -6.93 -5.87
N LYS A 90 3.55 -8.05 -6.42
CA LYS A 90 2.79 -9.29 -6.53
C LYS A 90 2.52 -9.89 -5.15
N SER A 91 3.53 -9.98 -4.30
CA SER A 91 3.35 -10.45 -2.92
C SER A 91 2.47 -9.50 -2.12
N LEU A 92 2.66 -8.18 -2.28
CA LEU A 92 1.79 -7.18 -1.65
C LEU A 92 0.32 -7.41 -2.03
N CYS A 93 0.02 -7.49 -3.33
CA CYS A 93 -1.33 -7.73 -3.82
C CYS A 93 -1.92 -9.04 -3.28
N THR A 94 -1.11 -10.10 -3.20
CA THR A 94 -1.57 -11.40 -2.66
C THR A 94 -2.05 -11.29 -1.21
N SER A 95 -1.28 -10.61 -0.36
CA SER A 95 -1.67 -10.40 1.06
C SER A 95 -2.91 -9.50 1.19
N VAL A 96 -3.01 -8.46 0.36
CA VAL A 96 -4.16 -7.55 0.33
C VAL A 96 -5.43 -8.27 -0.15
N GLU A 97 -5.32 -9.15 -1.15
CA GLU A 97 -6.44 -9.97 -1.63
C GLU A 97 -6.96 -10.94 -0.58
N GLN A 98 -6.08 -11.54 0.22
CA GLN A 98 -6.47 -12.41 1.35
C GLN A 98 -7.28 -11.63 2.38
N ARG A 99 -6.75 -10.48 2.84
CA ARG A 99 -7.45 -9.62 3.80
C ARG A 99 -8.77 -9.07 3.26
N LEU A 100 -8.80 -8.63 2.00
CA LEU A 100 -10.01 -8.15 1.36
C LEU A 100 -11.08 -9.25 1.27
N ARG A 101 -10.69 -10.48 0.90
CA ARG A 101 -11.62 -11.62 0.86
C ARG A 101 -12.19 -11.92 2.24
N SER A 102 -11.33 -11.96 3.27
CA SER A 102 -11.76 -12.17 4.66
C SER A 102 -12.81 -11.12 5.08
N LEU A 103 -12.56 -9.83 4.81
CA LEU A 103 -13.51 -8.76 5.07
C LEU A 103 -14.83 -8.91 4.31
N GLN A 104 -14.78 -9.34 3.05
CA GLN A 104 -15.96 -9.55 2.21
C GLN A 104 -16.80 -10.76 2.65
N CYS A 105 -16.17 -11.74 3.32
CA CYS A 105 -16.83 -12.91 3.90
C CYS A 105 -17.24 -12.70 5.37
N ASP A 106 -17.05 -11.50 5.90
CA ASP A 106 -17.24 -11.14 7.32
C ASP A 106 -16.42 -11.99 8.31
N GLU A 107 -15.22 -12.38 7.87
CA GLU A 107 -14.24 -13.11 8.67
C GLU A 107 -13.26 -12.13 9.35
N ASP A 108 -12.38 -12.65 10.19
CA ASP A 108 -11.33 -11.88 10.86
C ASP A 108 -10.09 -11.72 9.95
N PRO A 109 -9.80 -10.50 9.43
CA PRO A 109 -8.64 -10.26 8.57
C PRO A 109 -7.31 -10.38 9.31
N GLU A 110 -7.28 -10.36 10.65
CA GLU A 110 -6.07 -10.56 11.44
C GLU A 110 -5.55 -12.00 11.41
N LEU A 111 -6.38 -12.94 10.93
CA LEU A 111 -5.95 -14.31 10.61
C LEU A 111 -5.20 -14.41 9.28
N CYS A 112 -5.20 -13.35 8.48
CA CYS A 112 -4.48 -13.28 7.21
C CYS A 112 -3.11 -12.62 7.36
N THR A 113 -2.21 -12.93 6.43
CA THR A 113 -0.90 -12.29 6.33
C THR A 113 -1.03 -10.76 6.35
N VAL A 114 -0.25 -10.11 7.22
CA VAL A 114 -0.11 -8.65 7.20
C VAL A 114 0.69 -8.25 5.94
N PRO A 115 0.21 -7.30 5.13
CA PRO A 115 0.94 -6.76 3.99
C PRO A 115 2.28 -6.19 4.42
N VAL A 116 3.30 -6.46 3.61
CA VAL A 116 4.66 -5.94 3.76
C VAL A 116 5.17 -5.49 2.41
N LEU A 117 5.99 -4.44 2.40
CA LEU A 117 6.70 -3.94 1.23
C LEU A 117 8.10 -4.56 1.22
N ARG A 118 8.35 -5.45 0.25
CA ARG A 118 9.68 -6.05 0.04
C ARG A 118 10.34 -5.40 -1.15
N VAL A 119 11.58 -4.96 -0.99
CA VAL A 119 12.41 -4.47 -2.09
C VAL A 119 12.92 -5.67 -2.89
N VAL A 120 12.90 -5.57 -4.22
CA VAL A 120 13.47 -6.56 -5.13
C VAL A 120 14.76 -6.00 -5.74
N ASP A 121 15.80 -6.84 -5.76
CA ASP A 121 17.11 -6.55 -6.39
C ASP A 121 17.08 -6.73 -7.92
#